data_AF-A0A3B0V0K0-F1
#
_entry.id   AF-A0A3B0V0K0-F1
#
_cell.length_a   1.000
_cell.length_b   1.000
_cell.length_c   1.000
_cell.angle_alpha   90.00
_cell.angle_beta   90.00
_cell.angle_gamma   90.00
#
_symmetry.space_group_name_H-M   'P 1'
#
loop_
_entity.id
_entity.type
_entity.pdbx_description
1 polymer ?
#
loop_
_entity_poly.entity_id
_entity_poly.type
_entity_poly.pdbx_seq_one_letter_code
_entity_poly.pdbx_strand_id
1 'polypeptide(L)' 'LIQESILTWDGFHAEVLKSPLQWQDGYIIPPTEPGLGVELDEKVLANYPYKGNKLHLEMAENPI' A
#
# COMPACT_ATOMS: atom_id res chain seq x y z
N LEU A 1 2.37 -15.97 -11.34
CA LEU A 1 2.45 -14.78 -10.47
C LEU A 1 1.06 -14.56 -9.90
N ILE A 2 0.94 -14.39 -8.57
CA ILE A 2 -0.33 -14.02 -7.94
C ILE A 2 -0.21 -12.53 -7.60
N GLN A 3 -1.24 -11.76 -7.93
CA GLN A 3 -1.34 -10.33 -7.63
C GLN A 3 -2.47 -10.15 -6.62
N GLU A 4 -2.12 -9.60 -5.46
CA GLU A 4 -3.08 -9.22 -4.42
C GLU A 4 -3.07 -7.70 -4.28
N SER A 5 -4.24 -7.10 -4.12
CA SER A 5 -4.41 -5.66 -3.89
C SER A 5 -5.55 -5.41 -2.94
N ILE A 6 -5.46 -4.31 -2.20
CA ILE A 6 -6.61 -3.73 -1.53
C ILE A 6 -7.32 -2.86 -2.58
N LEU A 7 -8.52 -3.27 -2.98
CA LEU A 7 -9.31 -2.59 -4.01
C LEU A 7 -8.47 -2.35 -5.28
N THR A 8 -8.40 -1.10 -5.75
CA THR A 8 -7.73 -0.67 -6.98
C THR A 8 -6.44 0.11 -6.71
N TRP A 9 -5.79 -0.10 -5.57
CA TRP A 9 -4.60 0.67 -5.11
C TRP A 9 -4.85 2.17 -4.91
N ASP A 10 -6.08 2.55 -4.62
CA ASP A 10 -6.49 3.92 -4.32
C ASP A 10 -6.38 4.27 -2.82
N GLY A 11 -6.87 5.45 -2.44
CA GLY A 11 -6.84 5.95 -1.07
C GLY A 11 -5.42 6.10 -0.53
N PHE A 12 -5.21 5.63 0.71
CA PHE A 12 -3.91 5.80 1.38
C PHE A 12 -2.75 5.14 0.63
N HIS A 13 -2.99 4.04 -0.11
CA HIS A 13 -1.94 3.38 -0.90
C HIS A 13 -1.45 4.26 -2.07
N ALA A 14 -2.33 5.09 -2.64
CA ALA A 14 -1.97 6.08 -3.64
C ALA A 14 -1.30 7.30 -3.01
N GLU A 15 -1.80 7.78 -1.87
CA GLU A 15 -1.29 8.99 -1.21
C GLU A 15 0.15 8.86 -0.71
N VAL A 16 0.58 7.67 -0.27
CA VAL A 16 1.95 7.46 0.24
C VAL A 16 3.00 7.35 -0.86
N LEU A 17 2.60 7.35 -2.14
CA LEU A 17 3.49 7.32 -3.28
C LEU A 17 3.48 8.69 -3.98
N LYS A 18 4.64 9.13 -4.49
CA LYS A 18 4.71 10.34 -5.31
C LYS A 18 3.95 10.21 -6.63
N SER A 19 3.91 8.99 -7.16
CA SER A 19 3.13 8.60 -8.33
C SER A 19 2.34 7.33 -8.01
N PRO A 20 1.01 7.33 -8.09
CA PRO A 20 0.21 6.16 -7.76
C PRO A 20 0.39 5.04 -8.78
N LEU A 21 0.30 3.80 -8.31
CA LEU A 21 0.25 2.63 -9.19
C LEU A 21 -0.97 2.72 -10.11
N GLN A 22 -0.77 2.37 -11.37
CA GLN A 22 -1.83 2.41 -12.37
C GLN A 22 -2.62 1.10 -12.31
N TRP A 23 -3.92 1.22 -12.07
CA TRP A 23 -4.86 0.11 -12.12
C TRP A 23 -5.86 0.37 -13.25
N GLN A 24 -6.09 -0.63 -14.09
CA GLN A 24 -7.02 -0.54 -15.22
C GLN A 24 -7.69 -1.88 -15.48
N ASP A 25 -9.02 -1.90 -15.54
CA ASP A 25 -9.84 -3.03 -16.00
C ASP A 25 -9.51 -4.38 -15.33
N GLY A 26 -9.15 -4.39 -14.04
CA GLY A 26 -8.77 -5.60 -13.32
C GLY A 26 -7.27 -5.87 -13.25
N TYR A 27 -6.45 -5.02 -13.85
CA TYR A 27 -5.00 -5.22 -13.98
C TYR A 27 -4.21 -4.09 -13.34
N ILE A 28 -3.08 -4.43 -12.71
CA ILE A 28 -2.02 -3.46 -12.42
C ILE A 28 -1.19 -3.29 -13.69
N ILE A 29 -1.02 -2.06 -14.14
CA ILE A 29 -0.11 -1.71 -15.23
C ILE A 29 1.28 -1.51 -14.62
N PRO A 30 2.26 -2.38 -14.93
CA PRO A 30 3.59 -2.27 -14.33
C PRO A 30 4.25 -0.93 -14.70
N PRO A 31 4.88 -0.25 -13.73
CA PRO A 31 5.64 0.96 -14.01
C PRO A 31 6.84 0.67 -14.91
N THR A 32 7.31 1.69 -15.62
CA THR A 32 8.41 1.58 -16.60
C THR A 32 9.70 2.23 -16.11
N GLU A 33 9.61 2.93 -14.99
CA GLU A 33 10.69 3.62 -14.30
C GLU A 33 11.67 2.61 -13.69
N PRO A 34 12.97 2.96 -13.58
CA PRO A 34 13.97 2.06 -13.01
C PRO A 34 13.67 1.58 -11.58
N GLY A 35 14.22 0.43 -11.22
CA GLY A 35 14.06 -0.15 -9.88
C GLY A 35 12.67 -0.75 -9.68
N LEU A 36 12.02 -0.41 -8.56
CA LEU A 36 10.65 -0.87 -8.28
C LEU A 36 9.58 -0.03 -8.99
N GLY A 37 9.97 1.07 -9.64
CA GLY A 37 9.05 1.96 -10.36
C GLY A 37 8.09 2.77 -9.46
N VAL A 38 8.42 2.90 -8.17
CA VAL A 38 7.66 3.72 -7.20
C VAL A 38 8.62 4.50 -6.30
N GLU A 39 8.15 5.64 -5.79
CA GLU A 39 8.86 6.44 -4.80
C GLU A 39 7.89 6.85 -3.69
N LEU A 40 8.32 6.74 -2.43
CA LEU A 40 7.51 7.14 -1.28
C LEU A 40 7.42 8.66 -1.18
N ASP A 41 6.24 9.17 -0.82
CA ASP A 41 6.07 10.55 -0.37
C ASP A 41 6.32 10.65 1.14
N GLU A 42 7.58 10.93 1.50
CA GLU A 42 7.98 11.07 2.90
C GLU A 42 7.27 12.21 3.64
N LYS A 43 6.79 13.24 2.93
CA LYS A 43 6.05 14.35 3.56
C LYS A 43 4.67 13.89 4.00
N VAL A 44 4.00 13.07 3.19
CA VAL A 44 2.74 12.43 3.57
C VAL A 44 3.00 11.50 4.75
N LEU A 45 3.96 10.58 4.62
CA LEU A 45 4.25 9.57 5.65
C LEU A 45 4.64 10.15 7.01
N ALA A 46 5.35 11.29 7.04
CA ALA A 46 5.72 11.97 8.29
C ALA A 46 4.50 12.32 9.17
N ASN A 47 3.30 12.46 8.59
CA ASN A 47 2.06 12.74 9.32
C ASN A 47 1.39 11.49 9.90
N TYR A 48 1.84 10.28 9.54
CA TYR A 48 1.22 9.01 9.93
C TYR A 48 2.14 8.08 10.73
N PRO A 49 2.78 8.54 11.83
CA PRO A 49 3.55 7.64 12.69
C PRO A 49 2.64 6.62 13.39
N TYR A 50 3.04 5.36 13.41
CA TYR A 50 2.36 4.33 14.19
C TYR A 50 2.61 4.56 15.69
N LYS A 51 1.55 4.87 16.44
CA LYS A 51 1.59 5.11 17.90
C LYS A 51 0.93 3.98 18.70
N GLY A 52 0.49 2.92 18.04
CA GLY A 52 -0.09 1.75 18.68
C GLY A 52 0.96 0.84 19.28
N ASN A 53 0.50 -0.11 20.09
CA ASN A 53 1.32 -1.17 20.69
C ASN A 53 0.98 -2.57 20.15
N LYS A 54 -0.03 -2.67 19.28
CA LYS A 54 -0.47 -3.93 18.66
C LYS A 54 0.44 -4.31 17.50
N LEU A 55 0.41 -5.59 17.12
CA LEU A 55 1.02 -6.05 15.88
C LEU A 55 0.18 -5.64 14.67
N HIS A 56 0.75 -5.79 13.47
CA HIS A 56 0.02 -5.55 12.22
C HIS A 56 -1.22 -6.45 12.08
N LEU A 57 -1.08 -7.71 12.52
CA LEU A 57 -2.16 -8.68 12.66
C LEU A 57 -1.96 -9.46 13.96
N GLU A 58 -3.06 -9.79 14.63
CA GLU A 58 -3.09 -10.59 15.85
C GLU A 58 -4.11 -11.72 15.66
N MET A 59 -3.80 -12.91 16.18
CA MET A 59 -4.78 -13.99 16.22
C MET A 59 -5.80 -13.71 17.33
N ALA A 60 -7.03 -14.19 17.16
CA ALA A 60 -8.00 -14.19 18.25
C ALA A 60 -7.43 -14.99 19.43
N GLU A 61 -7.45 -14.40 20.62
CA GLU A 61 -6.89 -15.01 21.84
C GLU A 61 -7.72 -16.20 22.32
N ASN A 62 -9.03 -16.14 22.10
CA ASN A 62 -9.98 -17.16 22.53
C ASN A 62 -10.76 -17.71 21.32
N PRO A 63 -11.28 -18.95 21.42
CA PRO A 63 -12.16 -19.52 20.40
C PRO A 63 -13.42 -18.66 20.18
N ILE A 64 -13.95 -18.71 18.97
CA ILE A 64 -15.26 -18.16 18.59
C ILE A 64 -16.41 -19.02 19.09
#